data_AF-A0A377CA49-F1
#
_entry.id   AF-A0A377CA49-F1
#
_cell.length_a   1.000
_cell.length_b   1.000
_cell.length_c   1.000
_cell.angle_alpha   90.00
_cell.angle_beta   90.00
_cell.angle_gamma   90.00
#
_symmetry.space_group_name_H-M   'P 1'
#
loop_
_entity.id
_entity.type
_entity.pdbx_description
1 polymer ?
#
loop_
_entity_poly.entity_id
_entity_poly.type
_entity_poly.pdbx_seq_one_letter_code
_entity_poly.pdbx_strand_id
1 'polypeptide(L)'
;MLRQAGGRSTDPAYAEKLIQFGWETITEALKQGGITLMMDRLSNPAKLRAYALSEQLKEIMAPLFQKHMDDIISGEFSSGMMADWANDDKKLLTWREETGKTAFETAPQYEGKIASRSTSIKAY
;
A
#
# COMPACT_ATOMS: atom_id res chain seq x y z
N MET A 1 -2.12 -12.97 -3.33
CA MET A 1 -1.07 -12.05 -3.83
C MET A 1 0.26 -12.12 -3.06
N LEU A 2 0.68 -13.29 -2.55
CA LEU A 2 2.05 -13.49 -1.97
C LEU A 2 2.99 -14.30 -2.87
N ARG A 3 2.56 -14.62 -4.11
CA ARG A 3 3.32 -15.46 -5.06
C ARG A 3 3.87 -14.72 -6.27
N GLN A 4 3.67 -13.40 -6.41
CA GLN A 4 4.06 -12.67 -7.64
C GLN A 4 5.07 -11.54 -7.42
N ALA A 5 5.84 -11.58 -6.33
CA ALA A 5 7.09 -10.83 -6.25
C ALA A 5 8.24 -11.82 -6.47
N GLY A 6 8.88 -11.78 -7.63
CA GLY A 6 10.01 -12.66 -7.94
C GLY A 6 11.13 -12.54 -6.90
N GLY A 7 11.52 -13.68 -6.31
CA GLY A 7 12.88 -13.89 -5.82
C GLY A 7 13.19 -13.73 -4.33
N ARG A 8 12.32 -14.20 -3.43
CA ARG A 8 12.67 -14.88 -2.15
C ARG A 8 11.39 -15.18 -1.37
N SER A 9 11.23 -16.41 -0.87
CA SER A 9 10.18 -16.72 0.11
C SER A 9 10.54 -16.06 1.44
N THR A 10 10.01 -14.87 1.67
CA THR A 10 10.03 -14.24 3.00
C THR A 10 9.03 -14.96 3.88
N ASP A 11 9.39 -15.20 5.14
CA ASP A 11 8.47 -15.74 6.16
C ASP A 11 7.16 -14.92 6.16
N PRO A 12 5.97 -15.54 6.00
CA PRO A 12 4.70 -14.83 5.96
C PRO A 12 4.47 -13.94 7.17
N ALA A 13 4.92 -14.37 8.36
CA ALA A 13 4.78 -13.56 9.57
C ALA A 13 5.63 -12.29 9.48
N TYR A 14 6.88 -12.44 9.05
CA TYR A 14 7.76 -11.29 8.85
C TYR A 14 7.23 -10.34 7.77
N ALA A 15 6.71 -10.88 6.66
CA ALA A 15 6.15 -10.08 5.56
C ALA A 15 4.89 -9.30 6.00
N GLU A 16 4.01 -9.92 6.78
CA GLU A 16 2.84 -9.27 7.38
C GLU A 16 3.27 -8.06 8.21
N LYS A 17 4.15 -8.28 9.20
CA LYS A 17 4.61 -7.20 10.08
C LYS A 17 5.37 -6.10 9.34
N LEU A 18 6.14 -6.45 8.31
CA LEU A 18 6.86 -5.50 7.48
C LEU A 18 5.90 -4.54 6.77
N ILE A 19 4.82 -5.06 6.19
CA ILE A 19 3.83 -4.23 5.50
C ILE A 19 2.96 -3.47 6.50
N GLN A 20 2.48 -4.14 7.55
CA GLN A 20 1.61 -3.55 8.59
C GLN A 20 2.23 -2.29 9.21
N PHE A 21 3.49 -2.36 9.64
CA PHE A 21 4.18 -1.24 10.30
C PHE A 21 5.08 -0.42 9.35
N GLY A 22 5.36 -0.94 8.16
CA GLY A 22 6.18 -0.25 7.16
C GLY A 22 5.57 1.06 6.71
N TRP A 23 4.25 1.06 6.46
CA TRP A 23 3.50 2.27 6.08
C TRP A 23 3.57 3.35 7.16
N GLU A 24 3.25 3.01 8.40
CA GLU A 24 3.34 3.93 9.55
C GLU A 24 4.76 4.53 9.66
N THR A 25 5.79 3.69 9.56
CA THR A 25 7.19 4.13 9.70
C THR A 25 7.60 5.15 8.65
N ILE A 26 7.29 4.90 7.36
CA ILE A 26 7.67 5.83 6.28
C ILE A 26 6.78 7.07 6.25
N THR A 27 5.50 6.92 6.60
CA THR A 27 4.55 8.04 6.59
C THR A 27 4.72 8.98 7.77
N GLU A 28 5.33 8.55 8.87
CA GLU A 28 5.74 9.49 9.93
C GLU A 28 6.80 10.48 9.40
N ALA A 29 7.77 10.03 8.60
CA ALA A 29 8.70 10.95 7.94
C ALA A 29 8.01 11.86 6.92
N LEU A 30 7.04 11.32 6.16
CA LEU A 30 6.20 12.08 5.24
C LEU A 30 5.42 13.19 5.95
N LYS A 31 4.86 12.90 7.12
CA LYS A 31 4.11 13.84 7.94
C LYS A 31 4.98 15.00 8.42
N GLN A 32 6.20 14.71 8.86
CA GLN A 32 7.09 15.72 9.44
C GLN A 32 7.75 16.63 8.39
N GLY A 33 7.95 16.16 7.15
CA GLY A 33 8.72 16.92 6.16
C GLY A 33 8.41 16.62 4.70
N GLY A 34 7.22 16.10 4.42
CA GLY A 34 6.77 15.79 3.07
C GLY A 34 7.56 14.64 2.42
N ILE A 35 7.32 14.46 1.12
CA ILE A 35 7.92 13.38 0.32
C ILE A 35 9.45 13.48 0.34
N THR A 36 9.98 14.70 0.37
CA THR A 36 11.42 14.95 0.46
C THR A 36 12.03 14.29 1.68
N LEU A 37 11.48 14.56 2.89
CA LEU A 37 12.01 13.95 4.12
C LEU A 37 11.85 12.43 4.12
N MET A 38 10.73 11.91 3.61
CA MET A 38 10.53 10.46 3.47
C MET A 38 11.60 9.81 2.59
N MET A 39 11.90 10.41 1.43
CA MET A 39 12.91 9.91 0.50
C MET A 39 14.33 10.08 1.04
N ASP A 40 14.60 11.12 1.83
CA ASP A 40 15.90 11.36 2.48
C ASP A 40 16.26 10.33 3.55
N ARG A 41 15.29 9.52 4.00
CA ARG A 41 15.56 8.35 4.87
C ARG A 41 16.19 7.17 4.13
N LEU A 42 16.21 7.19 2.81
CA LEU A 42 16.81 6.15 1.97
C LEU A 42 18.27 6.49 1.65
N SER A 43 19.11 5.45 1.49
CA SER A 43 20.43 5.62 0.89
C SER A 43 20.31 6.13 -0.56
N ASN A 44 21.33 6.81 -1.08
CA ASN A 44 21.30 7.38 -2.44
C ASN A 44 20.93 6.35 -3.54
N PRO A 45 21.48 5.12 -3.56
CA PRO A 45 21.06 4.11 -4.53
C PRO A 45 19.59 3.71 -4.38
N ALA A 46 19.09 3.59 -3.15
CA ALA A 46 17.70 3.25 -2.88
C ALA A 46 16.76 4.39 -3.27
N LYS A 47 17.16 5.65 -3.04
CA LYS A 47 16.41 6.85 -3.44
C LYS A 47 16.22 6.91 -4.96
N LEU A 48 17.29 6.66 -5.73
CA LEU A 48 17.21 6.60 -7.20
C LEU A 48 16.27 5.49 -7.67
N ARG A 49 16.33 4.31 -7.04
CA ARG A 49 15.43 3.19 -7.39
C ARG A 49 13.98 3.49 -7.03
N ALA A 50 13.73 4.06 -5.85
CA ALA A 50 12.39 4.44 -5.40
C ALA A 50 11.77 5.51 -6.32
N TYR A 51 12.56 6.50 -6.73
CA TYR A 51 12.13 7.51 -7.69
C TYR A 51 11.77 6.88 -9.05
N ALA A 52 12.64 6.04 -9.61
CA ALA A 52 12.37 5.36 -10.88
C ALA A 52 11.11 4.50 -10.84
N LEU A 53 10.90 3.75 -9.74
CA LEU A 53 9.66 2.99 -9.53
C LEU A 53 8.44 3.89 -9.40
N SER A 54 8.56 5.04 -8.73
CA SER A 54 7.47 6.00 -8.59
C SER A 54 7.03 6.55 -9.94
N GLU A 55 7.95 6.89 -10.84
CA GLU A 55 7.61 7.39 -12.17
C GLU A 55 6.94 6.32 -13.03
N GLN A 56 7.43 5.08 -12.99
CA GLN A 56 6.80 3.93 -13.67
C GLN A 56 5.37 3.68 -13.14
N LEU A 57 5.17 3.73 -11.83
CA LEU A 57 3.86 3.53 -11.22
C LEU A 57 2.89 4.65 -11.60
N LYS A 58 3.35 5.91 -11.64
CA LYS A 58 2.52 7.05 -12.07
C LYS A 58 2.04 6.89 -13.50
N GLU A 59 2.91 6.44 -14.41
CA GLU A 59 2.53 6.17 -15.80
C GLU A 59 1.48 5.05 -15.90
N ILE A 60 1.72 3.92 -15.24
CA ILE A 60 0.81 2.76 -15.27
C ILE A 60 -0.56 3.11 -14.66
N MET A 61 -0.57 3.84 -13.55
CA MET A 61 -1.79 4.10 -12.78
C MET A 61 -2.55 5.35 -13.23
N ALA A 62 -1.94 6.24 -14.03
CA ALA A 62 -2.58 7.48 -14.45
C ALA A 62 -3.99 7.29 -15.05
N PRO A 63 -4.25 6.34 -15.98
CA PRO A 63 -5.58 6.15 -16.52
C PRO A 63 -6.60 5.70 -15.48
N LEU A 64 -6.19 4.87 -14.51
CA LEU A 64 -7.05 4.40 -13.43
C LEU A 64 -7.43 5.55 -12.49
N PHE A 65 -6.46 6.38 -12.11
CA PHE A 65 -6.69 7.55 -11.25
C PHE A 65 -7.58 8.59 -11.94
N GLN A 66 -7.37 8.83 -13.24
CA GLN A 66 -8.22 9.71 -14.04
C GLN A 66 -9.66 9.20 -14.07
N LYS A 67 -9.85 7.90 -14.38
CA LYS A 67 -11.18 7.29 -14.36
C LYS A 67 -11.89 7.47 -13.02
N HIS A 68 -11.20 7.23 -11.90
CA HIS A 68 -11.80 7.42 -10.58
C HIS A 68 -12.23 8.88 -10.35
N MET A 69 -11.42 9.85 -10.76
CA MET A 69 -11.79 11.26 -10.66
C MET A 69 -12.96 11.62 -11.59
N ASP A 70 -12.98 11.08 -12.82
CA ASP A 70 -14.09 11.29 -13.76
C ASP A 70 -15.41 10.71 -13.21
N ASP A 71 -15.38 9.51 -12.61
CA ASP A 71 -16.55 8.90 -11.96
C ASP A 71 -17.01 9.72 -10.75
N ILE A 72 -16.09 10.32 -9.98
CA ILE A 72 -16.42 11.20 -8.86
C ILE A 72 -17.09 12.49 -9.35
N ILE A 73 -16.49 13.16 -10.32
CA ILE A 73 -16.97 14.46 -10.82
C ILE A 73 -18.29 14.32 -11.59
N SER A 74 -18.47 13.25 -12.34
CA SER A 74 -19.73 12.96 -13.05
C SER A 74 -20.85 12.51 -12.11
N GLY A 75 -20.53 12.12 -10.88
CA GLY A 75 -21.47 11.58 -9.90
C GLY A 75 -21.70 10.06 -10.01
N GLU A 76 -21.16 9.40 -11.03
CA GLU A 76 -21.26 7.96 -11.26
C GLU A 76 -20.78 7.14 -10.04
N PHE A 77 -19.68 7.57 -9.41
CA PHE A 77 -19.16 6.94 -8.19
C PHE A 77 -20.22 6.92 -7.08
N SER A 78 -20.82 8.08 -6.78
CA SER A 78 -21.81 8.20 -5.71
C SER A 78 -23.12 7.50 -6.05
N SER A 79 -23.55 7.54 -7.31
CA SER A 79 -24.75 6.86 -7.79
C SER A 79 -24.62 5.35 -7.64
N GLY A 80 -23.49 4.77 -8.07
CA GLY A 80 -23.20 3.35 -7.94
C GLY A 80 -23.11 2.89 -6.48
N MET A 81 -22.56 3.72 -5.59
CA MET A 81 -22.50 3.44 -4.15
C MET A 81 -23.90 3.46 -3.51
N MET A 82 -24.72 4.47 -3.81
CA MET A 82 -26.10 4.54 -3.31
C MET A 82 -26.98 3.41 -3.83
N ALA A 83 -26.73 2.93 -5.05
CA ALA A 83 -27.40 1.75 -5.59
C ALA A 83 -27.02 0.48 -4.82
N ASP A 84 -25.78 0.36 -4.31
CA ASP A 84 -25.40 -0.76 -3.44
C ASP A 84 -26.04 -0.63 -2.05
N TRP A 85 -26.12 0.59 -1.50
CA TRP A 85 -26.83 0.84 -0.23
C TRP A 85 -28.31 0.46 -0.31
N ALA A 86 -28.97 0.80 -1.42
CA ALA A 86 -30.36 0.42 -1.68
C ALA A 86 -30.54 -1.10 -1.90
N ASN A 87 -29.44 -1.83 -2.06
CA ASN A 87 -29.37 -3.28 -2.23
C ASN A 87 -28.63 -3.94 -1.04
N ASP A 88 -28.84 -3.40 0.15
CA ASP A 88 -28.35 -3.92 1.44
C ASP A 88 -26.83 -4.14 1.48
N ASP A 89 -26.06 -3.21 0.90
CA ASP A 89 -24.58 -3.21 0.90
C ASP A 89 -23.95 -4.48 0.31
N LYS A 90 -24.63 -5.14 -0.63
CA LYS A 90 -24.23 -6.46 -1.13
C LYS A 90 -22.79 -6.48 -1.66
N LYS A 91 -22.38 -5.49 -2.45
CA LYS A 91 -21.00 -5.44 -2.98
C LYS A 91 -20.01 -5.12 -1.87
N LEU A 92 -20.32 -4.14 -1.03
CA LEU A 92 -19.47 -3.76 0.11
C LEU A 92 -19.20 -4.95 1.03
N LEU A 93 -20.23 -5.70 1.42
CA LEU A 93 -20.09 -6.86 2.31
C LEU A 93 -19.33 -8.00 1.65
N THR A 94 -19.57 -8.24 0.36
CA THR A 94 -18.83 -9.25 -0.42
C THR A 94 -17.34 -8.91 -0.45
N TRP A 95 -16.97 -7.68 -0.82
CA TRP A 95 -15.57 -7.27 -0.86
C TRP A 95 -14.92 -7.24 0.52
N ARG A 96 -15.66 -6.91 1.58
CA ARG A 96 -15.17 -6.98 2.96
C ARG A 96 -14.85 -8.42 3.36
N GLU A 97 -15.73 -9.36 3.06
CA GLU A 97 -15.52 -10.79 3.34
C GLU A 97 -14.32 -11.34 2.56
N GLU A 98 -14.22 -11.03 1.26
CA GLU A 98 -13.08 -11.42 0.43
C GLU A 98 -11.76 -10.84 0.94
N THR A 99 -11.77 -9.57 1.37
CA THR A 99 -10.60 -8.89 1.95
C THR A 99 -10.13 -9.59 3.22
N GLY A 100 -11.05 -9.90 4.15
CA GLY A 100 -10.75 -10.60 5.41
C GLY A 100 -10.23 -12.02 5.24
N LYS A 101 -10.36 -12.60 4.04
CA LYS A 101 -9.82 -13.92 3.67
C LYS A 101 -8.49 -13.83 2.91
N THR A 102 -7.97 -12.62 2.66
CA THR A 102 -6.69 -12.48 1.97
C THR A 102 -5.55 -12.99 2.84
N ALA A 103 -4.49 -13.46 2.17
CA ALA A 103 -3.35 -14.04 2.86
C ALA A 103 -2.58 -13.04 3.76
N PHE A 104 -2.76 -11.73 3.58
CA PHE A 104 -2.21 -10.71 4.47
C PHE A 104 -3.06 -10.60 5.76
N GLU A 105 -4.39 -10.49 5.62
CA GLU A 105 -5.32 -10.40 6.77
C GLU A 105 -5.32 -11.66 7.65
N THR A 106 -5.01 -12.83 7.08
CA THR A 106 -4.95 -14.10 7.83
C THR A 106 -3.52 -14.57 8.13
N ALA A 107 -2.50 -13.75 7.90
CA ALA A 107 -1.11 -14.15 8.15
C ALA A 107 -0.84 -14.24 9.67
N PRO A 108 0.03 -15.17 10.10
CA PRO A 108 0.49 -15.20 11.49
C PRO A 108 1.25 -13.92 11.83
N GLN A 109 1.11 -13.42 13.05
CA GLN A 109 1.84 -12.23 13.49
C GLN A 109 3.30 -12.57 13.86
N TYR A 110 4.26 -11.77 13.39
CA TYR A 110 5.66 -11.95 13.78
C TYR A 110 5.95 -11.34 15.16
N GLU A 111 6.46 -12.14 16.09
CA GLU A 111 6.74 -11.70 17.47
C GLU A 111 8.08 -10.93 17.61
N GLY A 112 9.02 -11.14 16.69
CA GLY A 112 10.33 -10.49 16.74
C GLY A 112 10.28 -8.99 16.45
N LYS A 113 11.28 -8.23 16.90
CA LYS A 113 11.38 -6.79 16.61
C LYS A 113 11.91 -6.56 15.20
N ILE A 114 11.13 -5.89 14.35
CA ILE A 114 11.65 -5.30 13.11
C ILE A 114 12.30 -3.97 13.52
N ALA A 115 13.63 -3.87 13.39
CA ALA A 115 14.32 -2.64 13.70
C ALA A 115 13.83 -1.53 12.75
N SER A 116 13.61 -0.31 13.24
CA SER A 116 13.26 0.85 12.40
C SER A 116 14.31 1.13 11.30
N ARG A 117 15.54 0.65 11.50
CA ARG A 117 16.66 0.69 10.54
C ARG A 117 16.69 -0.48 9.53
N SER A 118 15.76 -1.43 9.64
CA SER A 118 15.54 -2.47 8.62
C SER A 118 14.45 -2.07 7.62
N THR A 119 13.55 -1.17 8.02
CA THR A 119 12.63 -0.43 7.13
C THR A 119 13.26 0.84 6.56
N SER A 120 14.33 1.37 7.17
CA SER A 120 15.13 2.50 6.65
C SER A 120 16.53 2.04 6.24
N ILE A 121 16.79 1.94 4.94
CA ILE A 121 18.07 1.49 4.37
C ILE A 121 19.22 2.42 4.82
N LYS A 122 20.14 1.86 5.62
CA LYS A 122 21.43 2.43 6.11
C LYS A 122 21.73 3.88 5.69
N ALA A 123 21.42 4.82 6.57
CA ALA A 123 22.23 6.03 6.70
C ALA A 123 23.40 5.68 7.63
N TYR A 124 24.63 5.88 7.15
CA TYR A 124 25.84 5.84 7.97
C TYR A 124 25.71 6.78 9.17
#